data_AF-A0A7M3ZUQ9-F1
#
_entry.id   AF-A0A7M3ZUQ9-F1
#
_cell.length_a   1.000
_cell.length_b   1.000
_cell.length_c   1.000
_cell.angle_alpha   90.00
_cell.angle_beta   90.00
_cell.angle_gamma   90.00
#
_symmetry.space_group_name_H-M   'P 1'
#
loop_
_entity.id
_entity.type
_entity.pdbx_description
1 polymer ?
#
loop_
_entity_poly.entity_id
_entity_poly.type
_entity_poly.pdbx_seq_one_letter_code
_entity_poly.pdbx_strand_id
1 'polypeptide(L)'
;MFEGHTSSVNSLSCKLNLPLGPSLRDPALEADLQARLDDGHRVFVVGDVHGHLATFRALLHRLNLKPDDRVVCLGDMIDRGPNSAGLVHLLRTDPRIVCIKGNHEHMAVQCVQSDGSFEAWQPWMKRGGKSTYGSYIVQAEGDLHLAKQSMLDDFMWLDTLPTQLVLDHIRLVHAGYDPRMPLDMQGEKELLWIRKEWFQYEGAVDPARTVFFGHTTTTKLGDAAGEIARSSVLLADGRPAWVGLDVGAYNHVSPGLAAVNISTFATVKQPTLRCDRWFDRINASKTKGKKKRAWKGKGNQREAEVAQSFGLKALMQRASSASTSTLRAHRALEEAGVVFPPGMHDGVMTAG
;
A
#
# COMPACT_ATOMS: atom_id res chain seq x y z
N MET A 1 17.34 51.04 -14.10
CA MET A 1 17.72 50.08 -13.06
C MET A 1 16.55 49.95 -12.09
N PHE A 2 15.70 48.96 -12.30
CA PHE A 2 14.69 48.56 -11.32
C PHE A 2 14.71 47.04 -11.32
N GLU A 3 15.38 46.47 -10.33
CA GLU A 3 15.46 45.03 -10.13
C GLU A 3 14.11 44.56 -9.57
N GLY A 4 13.37 43.82 -10.40
CA GLY A 4 12.20 43.08 -9.96
C GLY A 4 12.64 41.83 -9.21
N HIS A 5 12.37 41.78 -7.91
CA HIS A 5 12.40 40.54 -7.13
C HIS A 5 11.26 39.64 -7.58
N THR A 6 11.54 38.70 -8.47
CA THR A 6 10.67 37.55 -8.74
C THR A 6 10.77 36.59 -7.56
N SER A 7 9.73 36.54 -6.74
CA SER A 7 9.58 35.53 -5.69
C SER A 7 9.48 34.15 -6.36
N SER A 8 10.40 33.26 -5.99
CA SER A 8 10.42 31.88 -6.48
C SER A 8 9.19 31.13 -5.95
N VAL A 9 8.35 30.67 -6.87
CA VAL A 9 7.28 29.71 -6.59
C VAL A 9 7.93 28.44 -6.02
N ASN A 10 7.82 28.25 -4.70
CA ASN A 10 8.31 27.04 -4.03
C ASN A 10 7.59 25.82 -4.62
N SER A 11 8.31 25.01 -5.38
CA SER A 11 7.80 23.78 -5.99
C SER A 11 7.47 22.76 -4.90
N LEU A 12 6.19 22.44 -4.73
CA LEU A 12 5.73 21.29 -3.95
C LEU A 12 6.50 20.02 -4.37
N SER A 13 6.89 19.20 -3.40
CA SER A 13 8.03 18.27 -3.46
C SER A 13 8.00 17.09 -4.47
N CYS A 14 7.05 17.06 -5.41
CA CYS A 14 7.07 16.09 -6.49
C CYS A 14 8.12 16.50 -7.55
N LYS A 15 9.33 15.94 -7.46
CA LYS A 15 10.40 16.13 -8.45
C LYS A 15 10.16 15.36 -9.76
N LEU A 16 9.00 14.75 -9.95
CA LEU A 16 8.64 14.00 -11.14
C LEU A 16 7.76 14.88 -12.03
N ASN A 17 8.12 15.01 -13.30
CA ASN A 17 7.26 15.60 -14.33
C ASN A 17 6.20 14.57 -14.73
N LEU A 18 5.24 14.36 -13.84
CA LEU A 18 4.07 13.52 -14.05
C LEU A 18 2.90 14.40 -14.54
N PRO A 19 2.11 13.96 -15.54
CA PRO A 19 0.80 14.57 -15.76
C PRO A 19 -0.02 14.33 -14.49
N LEU A 20 -0.67 15.38 -13.98
CA LEU A 20 -1.48 15.33 -12.77
C LEU A 20 -2.86 15.85 -13.14
N GLY A 21 -3.88 15.06 -12.85
CA GLY A 21 -5.27 15.35 -13.18
C GLY A 21 -5.98 16.21 -12.13
N PRO A 22 -7.23 16.59 -12.42
CA PRO A 22 -8.12 17.17 -11.41
C PRO A 22 -8.43 16.15 -10.30
N SER A 23 -8.98 16.62 -9.18
CA SER A 23 -9.55 15.69 -8.20
C SER A 23 -10.71 14.89 -8.80
N LEU A 24 -10.73 13.60 -8.48
CA LEU A 24 -11.86 12.70 -8.73
C LEU A 24 -12.56 12.37 -7.40
N ARG A 25 -13.87 12.62 -7.36
CA ARG A 25 -14.79 12.21 -6.28
C ARG A 25 -15.78 11.20 -6.81
N ASP A 26 -16.29 10.35 -5.93
CA ASP A 26 -17.36 9.40 -6.24
C ASP A 26 -18.56 9.65 -5.30
N PRO A 27 -19.54 10.47 -5.73
CA PRO A 27 -20.69 10.80 -4.91
C PRO A 27 -21.57 9.60 -4.53
N ALA A 28 -21.61 8.56 -5.38
CA ALA A 28 -22.41 7.36 -5.10
C ALA A 28 -21.78 6.55 -3.97
N LEU A 29 -20.46 6.40 -4.00
CA LEU A 29 -19.70 5.77 -2.93
C LEU A 29 -19.71 6.59 -1.64
N GLU A 30 -19.60 7.91 -1.72
CA GLU A 30 -19.75 8.81 -0.56
C GLU A 30 -21.13 8.65 0.09
N ALA A 31 -22.20 8.58 -0.71
CA ALA A 31 -23.55 8.35 -0.21
C ALA A 31 -23.74 6.96 0.43
N ASP A 32 -23.21 5.88 -0.16
CA ASP A 32 -23.24 4.54 0.47
C ASP A 32 -22.52 4.52 1.81
N LEU A 33 -21.33 5.12 1.89
CA LEU A 33 -20.57 5.19 3.14
C LEU A 33 -21.28 6.02 4.20
N GLN A 34 -21.87 7.15 3.83
CA GLN A 34 -22.61 8.01 4.75
C GLN A 34 -23.87 7.29 5.27
N ALA A 35 -24.66 6.68 4.38
CA ALA A 35 -25.86 5.93 4.79
C ALA A 35 -25.53 4.81 5.78
N ARG A 36 -24.42 4.09 5.56
CA ARG A 36 -23.95 3.05 6.50
C ARG A 36 -23.60 3.61 7.88
N LEU A 37 -22.97 4.78 7.93
CA LEU A 37 -22.66 5.44 9.20
C LEU A 37 -23.94 5.86 9.92
N ASP A 38 -24.91 6.41 9.18
CA ASP A 38 -26.19 6.86 9.72
C ASP A 38 -27.02 5.67 10.28
N ASP A 39 -26.92 4.51 9.63
CA ASP A 39 -27.51 3.24 10.09
C ASP A 39 -26.74 2.57 11.24
N GLY A 40 -25.62 3.18 11.70
CA GLY A 40 -24.82 2.70 12.81
C GLY A 40 -23.84 1.56 12.48
N HIS A 41 -23.58 1.33 11.19
CA HIS A 41 -22.55 0.38 10.75
C HIS A 41 -21.14 0.97 10.89
N ARG A 42 -20.13 0.09 10.93
CA ARG A 42 -18.74 0.49 11.18
C ARG A 42 -18.04 0.73 9.87
N VAL A 43 -17.46 1.92 9.71
CA VAL A 43 -16.49 2.19 8.65
C VAL A 43 -15.10 2.32 9.28
N PHE A 44 -14.18 1.51 8.80
CA PHE A 44 -12.78 1.55 9.17
C PHE A 44 -11.96 2.18 8.05
N VAL A 45 -10.92 2.92 8.40
CA VAL A 45 -9.95 3.46 7.45
C VAL A 45 -8.58 2.83 7.72
N VAL A 46 -7.89 2.41 6.66
CA VAL A 46 -6.58 1.76 6.72
C VAL A 46 -5.58 2.57 5.89
N GLY A 47 -4.38 2.80 6.45
CA GLY A 47 -3.28 3.47 5.74
C GLY A 47 -2.58 2.56 4.72
N ASP A 48 -1.38 2.96 4.33
CA ASP A 48 -0.59 2.38 3.25
C ASP A 48 -0.27 0.89 3.48
N VAL A 49 -0.72 0.03 2.56
CA VAL A 49 -0.63 -1.45 2.69
C VAL A 49 0.58 -2.01 1.95
N HIS A 50 0.93 -1.44 0.80
CA HIS A 50 2.11 -1.77 0.02
C HIS A 50 2.31 -3.27 -0.22
N GLY A 51 1.31 -3.99 -0.72
CA GLY A 51 1.43 -5.41 -1.09
C GLY A 51 1.64 -6.39 0.06
N HIS A 52 1.44 -5.97 1.33
CA HIS A 52 1.54 -6.84 2.52
C HIS A 52 0.22 -7.61 2.73
N LEU A 53 -0.15 -8.43 1.75
CA LEU A 53 -1.43 -9.14 1.69
C LEU A 53 -1.71 -9.98 2.94
N ALA A 54 -0.74 -10.76 3.43
CA ALA A 54 -0.99 -11.65 4.56
C ALA A 54 -1.27 -10.84 5.84
N THR A 55 -0.52 -9.77 6.04
CA THR A 55 -0.71 -8.82 7.13
C THR A 55 -2.07 -8.13 7.02
N PHE A 56 -2.49 -7.72 5.82
CA PHE A 56 -3.79 -7.10 5.60
C PHE A 56 -4.95 -8.07 5.88
N ARG A 57 -4.86 -9.33 5.44
CA ARG A 57 -5.85 -10.38 5.79
C ARG A 57 -5.96 -10.60 7.29
N ALA A 58 -4.83 -10.61 8.01
CA ALA A 58 -4.83 -10.71 9.46
C ALA A 58 -5.48 -9.48 10.14
N LEU A 59 -5.28 -8.28 9.58
CA LEU A 59 -5.98 -7.08 10.04
C LEU A 59 -7.50 -7.21 9.84
N LEU A 60 -7.95 -7.59 8.64
CA LEU A 60 -9.38 -7.79 8.35
C LEU A 60 -10.03 -8.82 9.29
N HIS A 61 -9.33 -9.93 9.56
CA HIS A 61 -9.78 -10.93 10.52
C HIS A 61 -9.98 -10.33 11.93
N ARG A 62 -9.09 -9.43 12.38
CA ARG A 62 -9.20 -8.77 13.68
C ARG A 62 -10.29 -7.71 13.74
N LEU A 63 -10.63 -7.08 12.62
CA LEU A 63 -11.75 -6.14 12.53
C LEU A 63 -13.10 -6.85 12.72
N ASN A 64 -13.16 -8.14 12.39
CA ASN A 64 -14.35 -8.97 12.48
C ASN A 64 -15.56 -8.28 11.82
N LEU A 65 -15.41 -7.95 10.54
CA LEU A 65 -16.36 -7.14 9.77
C LEU A 65 -17.69 -7.86 9.57
N LYS A 66 -18.79 -7.16 9.82
CA LYS A 66 -20.14 -7.55 9.41
C LYS A 66 -20.35 -7.26 7.92
N PRO A 67 -21.40 -7.81 7.27
CA PRO A 67 -21.68 -7.57 5.86
C PRO A 67 -21.78 -6.09 5.47
N ASP A 68 -22.35 -5.27 6.36
CA ASP A 68 -22.57 -3.85 6.11
C ASP A 68 -21.45 -2.93 6.57
N ASP A 69 -20.47 -3.47 7.29
CA ASP A 69 -19.28 -2.71 7.65
C ASP A 69 -18.43 -2.48 6.39
N ARG A 70 -17.63 -1.42 6.42
CA ARG A 70 -16.72 -1.06 5.32
C ARG A 70 -15.30 -0.84 5.81
N VAL A 71 -14.34 -1.09 4.93
CA VAL A 71 -12.94 -0.74 5.09
C VAL A 71 -12.52 0.13 3.92
N VAL A 72 -12.04 1.33 4.20
CA VAL A 72 -11.50 2.24 3.18
C VAL A 72 -9.97 2.23 3.24
N CYS A 73 -9.32 1.79 2.16
CA CYS A 73 -7.87 1.88 1.98
C CYS A 73 -7.48 3.24 1.40
N LEU A 74 -6.56 3.95 2.07
CA LEU A 74 -6.16 5.32 1.75
C LEU A 74 -5.15 5.45 0.59
N GLY A 75 -5.08 4.50 -0.34
CA GLY A 75 -4.04 4.48 -1.37
C GLY A 75 -2.78 3.72 -0.96
N ASP A 76 -1.80 3.67 -1.87
CA ASP A 76 -0.54 2.94 -1.72
C ASP A 76 -0.76 1.48 -1.31
N MET A 77 -1.68 0.82 -2.02
CA MET A 77 -1.96 -0.60 -1.86
C MET A 77 -0.89 -1.44 -2.55
N ILE A 78 -0.29 -0.97 -3.65
CA ILE A 78 0.74 -1.72 -4.39
C ILE A 78 2.16 -1.32 -3.99
N ASP A 79 3.13 -1.98 -4.61
CA ASP A 79 4.58 -1.80 -4.48
C ASP A 79 5.18 -2.19 -3.12
N ARG A 80 6.51 -2.34 -3.12
CA ARG A 80 7.39 -2.67 -1.98
C ARG A 80 7.20 -4.06 -1.38
N GLY A 81 5.97 -4.45 -1.06
CA GLY A 81 5.65 -5.72 -0.42
C GLY A 81 5.70 -6.91 -1.37
N PRO A 82 5.49 -8.12 -0.83
CA PRO A 82 5.71 -9.36 -1.56
C PRO A 82 4.57 -9.74 -2.51
N ASN A 83 3.34 -9.24 -2.30
CA ASN A 83 2.17 -9.73 -3.03
C ASN A 83 1.14 -8.63 -3.34
N SER A 84 1.49 -7.74 -4.28
CA SER A 84 0.58 -6.69 -4.76
C SER A 84 -0.58 -7.29 -5.57
N ALA A 85 -0.31 -8.24 -6.46
CA ALA A 85 -1.34 -8.85 -7.33
C ALA A 85 -2.46 -9.54 -6.52
N GLY A 86 -2.09 -10.36 -5.52
CA GLY A 86 -3.07 -10.99 -4.63
C GLY A 86 -3.79 -10.01 -3.71
N LEU A 87 -3.18 -8.87 -3.38
CA LEU A 87 -3.84 -7.79 -2.66
C LEU A 87 -4.88 -7.10 -3.53
N VAL A 88 -4.53 -6.68 -4.75
CA VAL A 88 -5.49 -6.07 -5.67
C VAL A 88 -6.68 -7.00 -5.93
N HIS A 89 -6.43 -8.29 -6.16
CA HIS A 89 -7.50 -9.28 -6.29
C HIS A 89 -8.45 -9.30 -5.08
N LEU A 90 -7.92 -9.28 -3.85
CA LEU A 90 -8.75 -9.22 -2.63
C LEU A 90 -9.55 -7.92 -2.55
N LEU A 91 -8.93 -6.78 -2.84
CA LEU A 91 -9.58 -5.46 -2.81
C LEU A 91 -10.75 -5.37 -3.80
N ARG A 92 -10.63 -6.02 -4.96
CA ARG A 92 -11.67 -6.03 -6.00
C ARG A 92 -12.80 -7.01 -5.75
N THR A 93 -12.54 -8.08 -5.00
CA THR A 93 -13.50 -9.18 -4.81
C THR A 93 -14.26 -9.10 -3.49
N ASP A 94 -13.73 -8.41 -2.48
CA ASP A 94 -14.44 -8.19 -1.22
C ASP A 94 -15.27 -6.89 -1.30
N PRO A 95 -16.61 -6.95 -1.38
CA PRO A 95 -17.46 -5.77 -1.56
C PRO A 95 -17.47 -4.85 -0.33
N ARG A 96 -16.88 -5.29 0.80
CA ARG A 96 -16.75 -4.45 1.99
C ARG A 96 -15.56 -3.51 1.90
N ILE A 97 -14.68 -3.68 0.91
CA ILE A 97 -13.46 -2.90 0.78
C ILE A 97 -13.63 -1.84 -0.30
N VAL A 98 -13.28 -0.61 0.07
CA VAL A 98 -13.30 0.58 -0.75
C VAL A 98 -11.87 1.10 -0.84
N CYS A 99 -11.45 1.60 -1.99
CA CYS A 99 -10.10 2.12 -2.19
C CYS A 99 -10.14 3.52 -2.77
N ILE A 100 -9.23 4.38 -2.32
CA ILE A 100 -8.91 5.63 -3.00
C ILE A 100 -7.53 5.53 -3.66
N LYS A 101 -7.28 6.34 -4.68
CA LYS A 101 -6.02 6.35 -5.43
C LYS A 101 -4.88 6.89 -4.55
N GLY A 102 -3.75 6.18 -4.50
CA GLY A 102 -2.51 6.67 -3.93
C GLY A 102 -1.50 7.10 -4.99
N ASN A 103 -0.35 7.62 -4.55
CA ASN A 103 0.66 8.06 -5.51
C ASN A 103 1.37 6.88 -6.19
N HIS A 104 1.42 5.70 -5.55
CA HIS A 104 1.96 4.50 -6.16
C HIS A 104 1.06 3.95 -7.26
N GLU A 105 -0.25 3.95 -7.05
CA GLU A 105 -1.23 3.61 -8.09
C GLU A 105 -1.12 4.58 -9.27
N HIS A 106 -1.08 5.89 -9.00
CA HIS A 106 -0.90 6.90 -10.04
C HIS A 106 0.38 6.69 -10.85
N MET A 107 1.51 6.36 -10.21
CA MET A 107 2.76 6.05 -10.91
C MET A 107 2.69 4.77 -11.74
N ALA A 108 1.96 3.75 -11.27
CA ALA A 108 1.82 2.48 -11.97
C ALA A 108 1.00 2.62 -13.25
N VAL A 109 -0.07 3.42 -13.23
CA VAL A 109 -0.90 3.73 -14.40
C VAL A 109 -0.10 4.38 -15.52
N GLN A 110 0.95 5.16 -15.21
CA GLN A 110 1.83 5.75 -16.24
C GLN A 110 2.63 4.72 -17.05
N CYS A 111 2.63 3.46 -16.63
CA CYS A 111 3.22 2.37 -17.41
C CYS A 111 2.27 1.85 -18.49
N VAL A 112 0.98 2.22 -18.45
CA VAL A 112 -0.02 1.85 -19.44
C VAL A 112 -0.01 2.85 -20.58
N GLN A 113 0.15 2.36 -21.80
CA GLN A 113 0.16 3.15 -23.03
C GLN A 113 -1.26 3.31 -23.59
N SER A 114 -1.42 4.27 -24.51
CA SER A 114 -2.73 4.56 -25.14
C SER A 114 -3.26 3.40 -26.00
N ASP A 115 -2.39 2.53 -26.50
CA ASP A 115 -2.74 1.30 -27.21
C ASP A 115 -3.05 0.11 -26.27
N GLY A 116 -3.09 0.35 -24.95
CA GLY A 116 -3.27 -0.68 -23.94
C GLY A 116 -2.03 -1.53 -23.69
N SER A 117 -0.88 -1.22 -24.31
CA SER A 117 0.37 -1.91 -24.03
C SER A 117 0.98 -1.45 -22.70
N PHE A 118 1.90 -2.27 -22.17
CA PHE A 118 2.60 -1.97 -20.94
C PHE A 118 4.08 -1.70 -21.22
N GLU A 119 4.55 -0.52 -20.80
CA GLU A 119 5.96 -0.16 -20.81
C GLU A 119 6.43 0.23 -19.39
N ALA A 120 7.43 -0.48 -18.88
CA ALA A 120 7.91 -0.28 -17.52
C ALA A 120 8.58 1.10 -17.34
N TRP A 121 7.86 2.03 -16.74
CA TRP A 121 8.36 3.37 -16.45
C TRP A 121 9.41 3.34 -15.32
N GLN A 122 10.65 3.71 -15.65
CA GLN A 122 11.80 3.59 -14.74
C GLN A 122 11.64 4.29 -13.37
N PRO A 123 11.04 5.49 -13.28
CA PRO A 123 10.78 6.13 -11.99
C PRO A 123 9.87 5.31 -11.06
N TRP A 124 8.82 4.68 -11.57
CA TRP A 124 7.96 3.77 -10.78
C TRP A 124 8.73 2.51 -10.37
N MET A 125 9.47 1.90 -11.30
CA MET A 125 10.30 0.71 -11.02
C MET A 125 11.34 0.95 -9.92
N LYS A 126 11.88 2.17 -9.79
CA LYS A 126 12.81 2.54 -8.71
C LYS A 126 12.12 2.78 -7.36
N ARG A 127 10.79 2.91 -7.35
CA ARG A 127 9.97 3.20 -6.17
C ARG A 127 9.15 2.01 -5.71
N GLY A 128 9.49 0.79 -6.15
CA GLY A 128 8.86 -0.45 -5.66
C GLY A 128 8.04 -1.19 -6.70
N GLY A 129 7.89 -0.64 -7.91
CA GLY A 129 7.16 -1.29 -9.00
C GLY A 129 7.69 -2.67 -9.41
N LYS A 130 8.98 -2.98 -9.16
CA LYS A 130 9.52 -4.31 -9.48
C LYS A 130 8.89 -5.40 -8.63
N SER A 131 8.62 -5.12 -7.35
CA SER A 131 7.92 -6.08 -6.49
C SER A 131 6.47 -6.32 -6.94
N THR A 132 5.76 -5.28 -7.36
CA THR A 132 4.42 -5.40 -7.94
C THR A 132 4.46 -6.26 -9.19
N TYR A 133 5.30 -5.91 -10.18
CA TYR A 133 5.41 -6.68 -11.41
C TYR A 133 5.84 -8.14 -11.16
N GLY A 134 6.81 -8.35 -10.27
CA GLY A 134 7.22 -9.69 -9.86
C GLY A 134 6.10 -10.52 -9.22
N SER A 135 5.18 -9.88 -8.46
CA SER A 135 4.04 -10.58 -7.86
C SER A 135 3.04 -11.09 -8.89
N TYR A 136 2.80 -10.34 -9.98
CA TYR A 136 1.95 -10.81 -11.08
C TYR A 136 2.57 -11.99 -11.82
N ILE A 137 3.88 -11.97 -12.08
CA ILE A 137 4.58 -13.09 -12.72
C ILE A 137 4.53 -14.34 -11.84
N VAL A 138 4.68 -14.16 -10.53
CA VAL A 138 4.51 -15.25 -9.55
C VAL A 138 3.10 -15.84 -9.61
N GLN A 139 2.07 -15.00 -9.66
CA GLN A 139 0.67 -15.43 -9.70
C GLN A 139 0.30 -16.11 -11.01
N ALA A 140 0.88 -15.68 -12.13
CA ALA A 140 0.76 -16.30 -13.44
C ALA A 140 1.74 -17.48 -13.64
N GLU A 141 2.39 -17.97 -12.57
CA GLU A 141 3.32 -19.10 -12.61
C GLU A 141 4.48 -18.96 -13.63
N GLY A 142 4.88 -17.73 -13.94
CA GLY A 142 5.93 -17.43 -14.90
C GLY A 142 5.42 -17.07 -16.31
N ASP A 143 4.13 -17.20 -16.59
CA ASP A 143 3.54 -16.75 -17.86
C ASP A 143 3.52 -15.22 -17.93
N LEU A 144 4.43 -14.68 -18.74
CA LEU A 144 4.60 -13.23 -18.91
C LEU A 144 3.45 -12.58 -19.68
N HIS A 145 2.76 -13.32 -20.54
CA HIS A 145 1.62 -12.80 -21.28
C HIS A 145 0.44 -12.61 -20.33
N LEU A 146 0.09 -13.68 -19.60
CA LEU A 146 -0.96 -13.64 -18.60
C LEU A 146 -0.66 -12.61 -17.50
N ALA A 147 0.57 -12.57 -16.99
CA ALA A 147 0.97 -11.58 -15.97
C ALA A 147 0.75 -10.14 -16.43
N LYS A 148 1.11 -9.82 -17.68
CA LYS A 148 0.90 -8.47 -18.25
C LYS A 148 -0.58 -8.17 -18.45
N GLN A 149 -1.36 -9.14 -18.93
CA GLN A 149 -2.79 -8.96 -19.15
C GLN A 149 -3.53 -8.70 -17.83
N SER A 150 -3.30 -9.51 -16.80
CA SER A 150 -3.91 -9.30 -15.48
C SER A 150 -3.46 -7.98 -14.85
N MET A 151 -2.18 -7.64 -14.96
CA MET A 151 -1.66 -6.38 -14.44
C MET A 151 -2.26 -5.16 -15.16
N LEU A 152 -2.48 -5.24 -16.48
CA LEU A 152 -3.14 -4.19 -17.23
C LEU A 152 -4.58 -3.97 -16.75
N ASP A 153 -5.38 -5.03 -16.62
CA ASP A 153 -6.76 -4.93 -16.12
C ASP A 153 -6.81 -4.29 -14.73
N ASP A 154 -5.91 -4.75 -13.84
CA ASP A 154 -5.81 -4.21 -12.50
C ASP A 154 -5.34 -2.75 -12.48
N PHE A 155 -4.42 -2.34 -13.36
CA PHE A 155 -3.98 -0.95 -13.43
C PHE A 155 -5.05 -0.03 -14.01
N MET A 156 -5.83 -0.51 -14.98
CA MET A 156 -7.00 0.24 -15.47
C MET A 156 -8.03 0.43 -14.36
N TRP A 157 -8.29 -0.59 -13.53
CA TRP A 157 -9.14 -0.42 -12.36
C TRP A 157 -8.57 0.59 -11.35
N LEU A 158 -7.27 0.50 -11.04
CA LEU A 158 -6.60 1.46 -10.15
C LEU A 158 -6.73 2.91 -10.63
N ASP A 159 -6.78 3.14 -11.94
CA ASP A 159 -6.96 4.48 -12.50
C ASP A 159 -8.36 5.06 -12.28
N THR A 160 -9.38 4.19 -12.15
CA THR A 160 -10.76 4.61 -11.87
C THR A 160 -10.99 5.03 -10.42
N LEU A 161 -10.05 4.74 -9.52
CA LEU A 161 -10.23 5.01 -8.09
C LEU A 161 -10.36 6.51 -7.80
N PRO A 162 -11.30 6.92 -6.93
CA PRO A 162 -11.44 8.32 -6.53
C PRO A 162 -10.18 8.78 -5.78
N THR A 163 -9.85 10.06 -5.91
CA THR A 163 -8.70 10.68 -5.23
C THR A 163 -9.00 11.07 -3.79
N GLN A 164 -10.28 11.25 -3.46
CA GLN A 164 -10.77 11.57 -2.14
C GLN A 164 -12.23 11.13 -1.98
N LEU A 165 -12.65 10.96 -0.74
CA LEU A 165 -14.05 10.79 -0.35
C LEU A 165 -14.40 11.82 0.73
N VAL A 166 -15.55 12.46 0.58
CA VAL A 166 -16.02 13.50 1.50
C VAL A 166 -17.37 13.07 2.08
N LEU A 167 -17.38 12.83 3.39
CA LEU A 167 -18.55 12.51 4.21
C LEU A 167 -18.92 13.73 5.06
N ASP A 168 -20.01 13.68 5.83
CA ASP A 168 -20.49 14.86 6.58
C ASP A 168 -19.45 15.42 7.55
N HIS A 169 -18.77 14.52 8.26
CA HIS A 169 -17.82 14.86 9.31
C HIS A 169 -16.38 14.45 8.96
N ILE A 170 -16.15 13.76 7.85
CA ILE A 170 -14.88 13.09 7.58
C ILE A 170 -14.44 13.35 6.13
N ARG A 171 -13.15 13.58 5.91
CA ARG A 171 -12.53 13.50 4.59
C ARG A 171 -11.50 12.39 4.56
N LEU A 172 -11.48 11.61 3.50
CA LEU A 172 -10.51 10.55 3.25
C LEU A 172 -9.70 10.94 2.03
N VAL A 173 -8.38 11.02 2.18
CA VAL A 173 -7.45 11.42 1.11
C VAL A 173 -6.14 10.67 1.28
N HIS A 174 -5.39 10.43 0.21
CA HIS A 174 -4.12 9.71 0.33
C HIS A 174 -3.05 10.51 1.07
N ALA A 175 -2.72 11.72 0.62
CA ALA A 175 -1.63 12.51 1.20
C ALA A 175 -2.08 13.67 2.10
N GLY A 176 -3.03 14.48 1.64
CA GLY A 176 -3.47 15.68 2.35
C GLY A 176 -3.94 16.77 1.39
N TYR A 177 -4.04 18.00 1.90
CA TYR A 177 -4.49 19.18 1.15
C TYR A 177 -3.46 20.30 1.26
N ASP A 178 -3.28 21.11 0.22
CA ASP A 178 -2.51 22.35 0.34
C ASP A 178 -3.34 23.41 1.09
N PRO A 179 -2.92 23.86 2.30
CA PRO A 179 -3.70 24.84 3.07
C PRO A 179 -3.85 26.20 2.38
N ARG A 180 -3.07 26.47 1.33
CA ARG A 180 -3.09 27.72 0.57
C ARG A 180 -4.10 27.70 -0.57
N MET A 181 -4.76 26.56 -0.80
CA MET A 181 -5.71 26.37 -1.90
C MET A 181 -7.09 25.99 -1.35
N PRO A 182 -8.18 26.55 -1.91
CA PRO A 182 -9.54 26.07 -1.64
C PRO A 182 -9.65 24.56 -1.86
N LEU A 183 -10.42 23.88 -1.00
CA LEU A 183 -10.59 22.42 -1.01
C LEU A 183 -11.04 21.87 -2.37
N ASP A 184 -11.91 22.60 -3.07
CA ASP A 184 -12.47 22.17 -4.36
C ASP A 184 -11.55 22.45 -5.57
N MET A 185 -10.41 23.11 -5.34
CA MET A 185 -9.43 23.43 -6.39
C MET A 185 -8.19 22.53 -6.35
N GLN A 186 -8.17 21.53 -5.46
CA GLN A 186 -7.04 20.63 -5.27
C GLN A 186 -7.01 19.58 -6.38
N GLY A 187 -5.83 19.29 -6.92
CA GLY A 187 -5.65 18.24 -7.94
C GLY A 187 -4.93 17.01 -7.38
N GLU A 188 -4.69 16.02 -8.24
CA GLU A 188 -3.91 14.83 -7.89
C GLU A 188 -2.51 15.18 -7.35
N LYS A 189 -1.95 16.33 -7.77
CA LYS A 189 -0.66 16.81 -7.28
C LYS A 189 -0.67 16.99 -5.77
N GLU A 190 -1.64 17.70 -5.24
CA GLU A 190 -1.72 17.96 -3.82
C GLU A 190 -2.22 16.70 -3.10
N LEU A 191 -3.35 16.16 -3.55
CA LEU A 191 -4.07 15.06 -2.89
C LEU A 191 -3.25 13.76 -2.79
N LEU A 192 -2.32 13.53 -3.73
CA LEU A 192 -1.49 12.32 -3.74
C LEU A 192 -0.06 12.56 -3.26
N TRP A 193 0.49 13.79 -3.33
CA TRP A 193 1.93 14.00 -3.10
C TRP A 193 2.30 14.95 -1.98
N ILE A 194 1.38 15.77 -1.46
CA ILE A 194 1.73 16.77 -0.46
C ILE A 194 2.29 16.14 0.82
N ARG A 195 3.17 16.87 1.51
CA ARG A 195 3.80 16.39 2.75
C ARG A 195 3.85 17.49 3.79
N LYS A 196 5.00 18.16 3.91
CA LYS A 196 5.31 19.06 5.04
C LYS A 196 4.31 20.20 5.14
N GLU A 197 3.94 20.76 4.01
CA GLU A 197 2.98 21.85 3.88
C GLU A 197 1.60 21.46 4.45
N TRP A 198 1.23 20.19 4.41
CA TRP A 198 -0.01 19.67 4.98
C TRP A 198 0.10 19.44 6.49
N PHE A 199 0.98 18.54 6.93
CA PHE A 199 0.97 18.09 8.32
C PHE A 199 1.63 19.05 9.32
N GLN A 200 2.37 20.07 8.84
CA GLN A 200 2.92 21.14 9.69
C GLN A 200 2.01 22.37 9.76
N TYR A 201 0.87 22.35 9.06
CA TYR A 201 -0.08 23.45 9.13
C TYR A 201 -0.75 23.51 10.50
N GLU A 202 -0.70 24.68 11.14
CA GLU A 202 -1.19 24.90 12.51
C GLU A 202 -2.70 25.23 12.58
N GLY A 203 -3.43 25.05 11.47
CA GLY A 203 -4.88 25.27 11.39
C GLY A 203 -5.65 24.04 10.94
N ALA A 204 -6.98 24.14 10.96
CA ALA A 204 -7.87 23.15 10.37
C ALA A 204 -8.17 23.54 8.91
N VAL A 205 -7.67 22.76 7.95
CA VAL A 205 -7.91 23.03 6.52
C VAL A 205 -9.39 22.87 6.16
N ASP A 206 -10.09 21.91 6.80
CA ASP A 206 -11.55 21.85 6.81
C ASP A 206 -12.03 21.95 8.27
N PRO A 207 -12.54 23.10 8.72
CA PRO A 207 -13.03 23.28 10.09
C PRO A 207 -14.22 22.40 10.46
N ALA A 208 -14.92 21.81 9.48
CA ALA A 208 -16.08 20.95 9.73
C ALA A 208 -15.73 19.45 9.77
N ARG A 209 -14.58 19.05 9.22
CA ARG A 209 -14.27 17.64 8.97
C ARG A 209 -12.87 17.23 9.39
N THR A 210 -12.78 16.08 10.05
CA THR A 210 -11.48 15.45 10.30
C THR A 210 -10.97 14.81 9.02
N VAL A 211 -9.71 15.07 8.68
CA VAL A 211 -9.05 14.48 7.51
C VAL A 211 -8.24 13.24 7.89
N PHE A 212 -8.54 12.09 7.30
CA PHE A 212 -7.75 10.87 7.43
C PHE A 212 -6.83 10.73 6.21
N PHE A 213 -5.54 10.48 6.45
CA PHE A 213 -4.53 10.36 5.39
C PHE A 213 -3.42 9.33 5.68
N GLY A 214 -2.76 8.89 4.62
CA GLY A 214 -1.61 7.98 4.59
C GLY A 214 -0.33 8.69 4.13
N HIS A 215 0.47 8.07 3.25
CA HIS A 215 1.66 8.58 2.52
C HIS A 215 2.87 9.03 3.35
N THR A 216 2.63 9.90 4.31
CA THR A 216 3.62 10.35 5.25
C THR A 216 3.60 9.46 6.48
N THR A 217 4.52 8.50 6.49
CA THR A 217 4.83 7.65 7.66
C THR A 217 4.72 8.39 8.99
N THR A 218 3.96 7.85 9.95
CA THR A 218 3.67 8.49 11.24
C THR A 218 4.89 8.78 12.08
N THR A 219 6.01 8.09 11.86
CA THR A 219 7.34 8.43 12.43
C THR A 219 7.84 9.85 12.10
N LYS A 220 7.23 10.52 11.12
CA LYS A 220 7.50 11.93 10.78
C LYS A 220 6.43 12.89 11.32
N LEU A 221 5.30 12.34 11.78
CA LEU A 221 4.12 13.08 12.25
C LEU A 221 4.03 13.09 13.77
N GLY A 222 4.57 12.08 14.44
CA GLY A 222 4.59 11.94 15.88
C GLY A 222 5.79 11.11 16.37
N ASP A 223 5.89 10.99 17.69
CA ASP A 223 7.11 10.48 18.33
C ASP A 223 7.17 8.95 18.46
N ALA A 224 6.04 8.25 18.27
CA ALA A 224 5.92 6.81 18.51
C ALA A 224 5.82 6.01 17.20
N ALA A 225 6.85 5.22 16.91
CA ALA A 225 6.86 4.33 15.75
C ALA A 225 5.81 3.22 15.86
N GLY A 226 5.07 2.98 14.79
CA GLY A 226 4.00 1.98 14.76
C GLY A 226 2.67 2.45 15.37
N GLU A 227 2.59 3.72 15.80
CA GLU A 227 1.36 4.36 16.26
C GLU A 227 0.79 5.27 15.17
N ILE A 228 -0.53 5.42 15.17
CA ILE A 228 -1.19 6.47 14.37
C ILE A 228 -0.85 7.85 14.94
N ALA A 229 -0.89 8.88 14.10
CA ALA A 229 -0.69 10.27 14.52
C ALA A 229 -2.02 11.01 14.50
N ARG A 230 -2.20 11.96 15.41
CA ARG A 230 -3.37 12.85 15.46
C ARG A 230 -2.88 14.29 15.52
N SER A 231 -3.59 15.20 14.86
CA SER A 231 -3.32 16.63 14.97
C SER A 231 -3.46 17.12 16.40
N SER A 232 -2.59 18.03 16.83
CA SER A 232 -2.78 18.82 18.04
C SER A 232 -3.87 19.90 17.86
N VAL A 233 -4.17 20.28 16.61
CA VAL A 233 -5.27 21.18 16.26
C VAL A 233 -6.58 20.41 16.35
N LEU A 234 -7.54 20.94 17.10
CA LEU A 234 -8.87 20.37 17.27
C LEU A 234 -9.91 21.19 16.51
N LEU A 235 -10.93 20.51 16.00
CA LEU A 235 -12.15 21.11 15.46
C LEU A 235 -13.03 21.62 16.62
N ALA A 236 -14.07 22.38 16.29
CA ALA A 236 -14.98 22.97 17.27
C ALA A 236 -15.67 21.93 18.19
N ASP A 237 -15.84 20.70 17.71
CA ASP A 237 -16.44 19.59 18.44
C ASP A 237 -15.42 18.68 19.15
N GLY A 238 -14.14 19.08 19.20
CA GLY A 238 -13.07 18.39 19.91
C GLY A 238 -12.41 17.25 19.12
N ARG A 239 -12.85 16.94 17.90
CA ARG A 239 -12.17 15.97 17.03
C ARG A 239 -10.84 16.55 16.54
N PRO A 240 -9.80 15.74 16.28
CA PRO A 240 -8.58 16.25 15.68
C PRO A 240 -8.84 16.74 14.25
N ALA A 241 -8.12 17.77 13.80
CA ALA A 241 -8.21 18.28 12.44
C ALA A 241 -7.78 17.23 11.40
N TRP A 242 -6.81 16.37 11.76
CA TRP A 242 -6.39 15.25 10.92
C TRP A 242 -5.92 14.04 11.74
N VAL A 243 -5.95 12.87 11.11
CA VAL A 243 -5.40 11.60 11.60
C VAL A 243 -4.53 10.98 10.51
N GLY A 244 -3.26 10.69 10.83
CA GLY A 244 -2.31 10.03 9.94
C GLY A 244 -2.21 8.53 10.25
N LEU A 245 -2.36 7.67 9.24
CA LEU A 245 -2.53 6.22 9.39
C LEU A 245 -1.39 5.37 8.79
N ASP A 246 -0.46 5.97 8.05
CA ASP A 246 0.72 5.25 7.55
C ASP A 246 1.69 4.93 8.69
N VAL A 247 1.40 3.88 9.47
CA VAL A 247 2.28 3.41 10.55
C VAL A 247 3.54 2.68 10.03
N GLY A 248 3.64 2.53 8.71
CA GLY A 248 4.72 1.85 7.99
C GLY A 248 4.62 0.33 8.05
N ALA A 249 4.04 -0.27 7.00
CA ALA A 249 3.98 -1.73 6.81
C ALA A 249 5.37 -2.41 6.81
N TYR A 250 6.42 -1.65 6.47
CA TYR A 250 7.80 -2.10 6.47
C TYR A 250 8.72 -1.04 7.13
N ASN A 251 9.35 -1.42 8.23
CA ASN A 251 10.38 -0.65 8.93
C ASN A 251 11.13 -1.54 9.93
N HIS A 252 12.15 -1.02 10.62
CA HIS A 252 13.00 -1.79 11.54
C HIS A 252 12.63 -1.63 13.03
N VAL A 253 11.58 -0.86 13.34
CA VAL A 253 11.21 -0.49 14.70
C VAL A 253 9.92 -1.20 15.11
N SER A 254 8.80 -0.86 14.46
CA SER A 254 7.48 -1.41 14.75
C SER A 254 6.65 -1.42 13.46
N PRO A 255 6.94 -2.34 12.52
CA PRO A 255 6.21 -2.42 11.26
C PRO A 255 4.82 -3.04 11.46
N GLY A 256 3.82 -2.48 10.80
CA GLY A 256 2.46 -3.00 10.85
C GLY A 256 1.50 -2.19 10.00
N LEU A 257 0.22 -2.56 10.12
CA LEU A 257 -0.91 -1.83 9.58
C LEU A 257 -1.81 -1.36 10.72
N ALA A 258 -2.48 -0.24 10.52
CA ALA A 258 -3.47 0.29 11.45
C ALA A 258 -4.78 0.55 10.74
N ALA A 259 -5.88 0.21 11.42
CA ALA A 259 -7.24 0.55 11.05
C ALA A 259 -7.84 1.46 12.11
N VAL A 260 -8.58 2.49 11.72
CA VAL A 260 -9.31 3.36 12.64
C VAL A 260 -10.79 3.34 12.30
N ASN A 261 -11.64 3.06 13.30
CA ASN A 261 -13.08 3.26 13.17
C ASN A 261 -13.36 4.77 13.13
N ILE A 262 -13.95 5.29 12.06
CA ILE A 262 -14.04 6.74 11.86
C ILE A 262 -15.07 7.44 12.76
N SER A 263 -16.05 6.69 13.29
CA SER A 263 -17.05 7.23 14.22
C SER A 263 -16.51 7.32 15.66
N THR A 264 -15.78 6.28 16.09
CA THR A 264 -15.30 6.16 17.49
C THR A 264 -13.84 6.53 17.68
N PHE A 265 -13.09 6.69 16.58
CA PHE A 265 -11.63 6.88 16.56
C PHE A 265 -10.83 5.75 17.22
N ALA A 266 -11.47 4.60 17.48
CA ALA A 266 -10.84 3.42 18.03
C ALA A 266 -9.89 2.79 17.00
N THR A 267 -8.70 2.41 17.44
CA THR A 267 -7.63 1.91 16.57
C THR A 267 -7.41 0.41 16.78
N VAL A 268 -7.35 -0.33 15.67
CA VAL A 268 -6.93 -1.74 15.63
C VAL A 268 -5.62 -1.83 14.85
N LYS A 269 -4.60 -2.44 15.45
CA LYS A 269 -3.28 -2.58 14.82
C LYS A 269 -2.94 -4.03 14.55
N GLN A 270 -2.30 -4.30 13.43
CA GLN A 270 -1.77 -5.60 13.05
C GLN A 270 -0.28 -5.48 12.75
N PRO A 271 0.61 -6.03 13.60
CA PRO A 271 2.04 -6.11 13.29
C PRO A 271 2.27 -6.87 11.98
N THR A 272 3.28 -6.45 11.21
CA THR A 272 3.63 -7.11 9.94
C THR A 272 4.00 -8.56 10.20
N LEU A 273 3.31 -9.48 9.53
CA LEU A 273 3.51 -10.91 9.71
C LEU A 273 4.89 -11.33 9.20
N ARG A 274 5.48 -12.34 9.85
CA ARG A 274 6.83 -12.84 9.50
C ARG A 274 6.99 -13.21 8.02
N CYS A 275 5.93 -13.73 7.38
CA CYS A 275 5.94 -14.04 5.94
C CYS A 275 6.05 -12.80 5.05
N ASP A 276 5.57 -11.63 5.51
CA ASP A 276 5.67 -10.37 4.78
C ASP A 276 6.91 -9.55 5.20
N ARG A 277 7.65 -9.94 6.24
CA ARG A 277 8.86 -9.23 6.73
C ARG A 277 10.13 -9.52 5.91
N TRP A 278 10.06 -9.31 4.60
CA TRP A 278 11.22 -9.44 3.69
C TRP A 278 12.39 -8.54 4.10
N PHE A 279 12.09 -7.41 4.78
CA PHE A 279 13.05 -6.44 5.27
C PHE A 279 13.84 -6.86 6.51
N ASP A 280 13.50 -7.98 7.17
CA ASP A 280 14.33 -8.50 8.26
C ASP A 280 15.65 -9.09 7.73
N ARG A 281 15.62 -9.67 6.52
CA ARG A 281 16.80 -10.29 5.86
C ARG A 281 17.82 -9.26 5.37
N ILE A 282 17.41 -8.00 5.29
CA ILE A 282 18.21 -6.86 4.83
C ILE A 282 19.35 -6.52 5.82
N ASN A 283 19.22 -6.87 7.11
CA ASN A 283 20.18 -6.51 8.16
C ASN A 283 21.31 -7.54 8.42
N ALA A 284 21.56 -8.47 7.50
CA ALA A 284 22.53 -9.55 7.72
C ALA A 284 24.03 -9.18 7.58
N SER A 285 24.42 -7.90 7.72
CA SER A 285 25.84 -7.54 7.91
C SER A 285 26.07 -6.97 9.31
N LYS A 286 26.54 -7.82 10.24
CA LYS A 286 27.23 -7.38 11.46
C LYS A 286 28.53 -6.68 11.08
N THR A 287 28.47 -5.43 10.62
CA THR A 287 29.67 -4.58 10.57
C THR A 287 29.90 -4.04 11.98
N LYS A 288 30.88 -4.62 12.69
CA LYS A 288 31.48 -4.01 13.87
C LYS A 288 32.00 -2.63 13.46
N GLY A 289 31.38 -1.55 13.91
CA GLY A 289 31.91 -0.19 13.70
C GLY A 289 30.87 0.91 13.53
N LYS A 290 30.83 1.78 14.55
CA LYS A 290 30.23 3.12 14.67
C LYS A 290 29.60 3.77 13.41
N LYS A 291 28.27 3.94 13.48
CA LYS A 291 27.40 5.11 13.14
C LYS A 291 26.03 4.57 12.69
N LYS A 292 24.92 5.08 13.23
CA LYS A 292 23.54 4.75 12.82
C LYS A 292 23.37 5.10 11.33
N ARG A 293 23.67 4.16 10.44
CA ARG A 293 23.47 4.28 8.99
C ARG A 293 21.98 4.11 8.70
N ALA A 294 21.42 5.01 7.89
CA ALA A 294 20.08 4.87 7.33
C ALA A 294 19.87 3.44 6.81
N TRP A 295 18.66 2.91 7.02
CA TRP A 295 18.24 1.57 6.58
C TRP A 295 18.61 1.35 5.10
N LYS A 296 19.58 0.47 4.86
CA LYS A 296 20.08 0.09 3.53
C LYS A 296 20.29 -1.42 3.52
N GLY A 297 19.45 -2.14 2.78
CA GLY A 297 19.66 -3.57 2.54
C GLY A 297 20.98 -3.88 1.85
N LYS A 298 21.30 -5.17 1.75
CA LYS A 298 22.39 -5.65 0.89
C LYS A 298 22.16 -5.07 -0.52
N GLY A 299 23.03 -4.17 -0.98
CA GLY A 299 22.86 -3.45 -2.25
C GLY A 299 21.78 -2.34 -2.27
N ASN A 300 21.39 -1.78 -1.11
CA ASN A 300 20.35 -0.73 -0.99
C ASN A 300 18.93 -1.17 -1.43
N GLN A 301 18.58 -2.46 -1.25
CA GLN A 301 17.23 -2.97 -1.53
C GLN A 301 16.16 -2.26 -0.68
N ARG A 302 15.06 -1.87 -1.34
CA ARG A 302 13.91 -1.19 -0.74
C ARG A 302 12.57 -1.88 -1.03
N GLU A 303 12.59 -3.10 -1.55
CA GLU A 303 11.41 -3.88 -1.96
C GLU A 303 11.67 -5.38 -1.79
N ALA A 304 10.58 -6.17 -1.73
CA ALA A 304 10.59 -7.60 -1.46
C ALA A 304 11.38 -8.44 -2.49
N GLU A 305 11.85 -9.62 -2.08
CA GLU A 305 12.66 -10.52 -2.93
C GLU A 305 11.95 -10.94 -4.23
N VAL A 306 10.62 -10.87 -4.26
CA VAL A 306 9.83 -11.07 -5.48
C VAL A 306 10.25 -10.12 -6.62
N ALA A 307 10.84 -8.97 -6.30
CA ALA A 307 11.44 -8.05 -7.24
C ALA A 307 12.73 -8.57 -7.92
N GLN A 308 13.39 -9.59 -7.38
CA GLN A 308 14.66 -10.07 -7.94
C GLN A 308 14.43 -10.88 -9.21
N SER A 309 14.80 -10.29 -10.36
CA SER A 309 14.67 -10.88 -11.71
C SER A 309 13.22 -11.17 -12.12
N PHE A 310 12.28 -10.40 -11.55
CA PHE A 310 10.83 -10.43 -11.80
C PHE A 310 10.14 -11.76 -11.44
N GLY A 311 10.17 -12.14 -10.15
CA GLY A 311 9.43 -13.29 -9.63
C GLY A 311 10.08 -14.65 -9.84
N LEU A 312 10.99 -14.80 -10.80
CA LEU A 312 11.58 -16.10 -11.15
C LEU A 312 12.38 -16.73 -10.01
N LYS A 313 13.19 -15.95 -9.28
CA LYS A 313 13.91 -16.48 -8.11
C LYS A 313 12.95 -16.93 -7.00
N ALA A 314 11.84 -16.22 -6.81
CA ALA A 314 10.82 -16.58 -5.84
C ALA A 314 10.07 -17.85 -6.27
N LEU A 315 9.75 -17.99 -7.57
CA LEU A 315 9.20 -19.21 -8.17
C LEU A 315 10.15 -20.40 -7.94
N MET A 316 11.43 -20.24 -8.26
CA MET A 316 12.46 -21.28 -8.04
C MET A 316 12.57 -21.69 -6.57
N GLN A 317 12.57 -20.72 -5.63
CA GLN A 317 12.61 -21.02 -4.19
C GLN A 317 11.35 -21.75 -3.72
N ARG A 318 10.16 -21.38 -4.21
CA ARG A 318 8.92 -22.10 -3.90
C ARG A 318 8.94 -23.51 -4.46
N ALA A 319 9.37 -23.70 -5.70
CA ALA A 319 9.53 -25.02 -6.31
C ALA A 319 10.49 -25.91 -5.51
N SER A 320 11.64 -25.36 -5.09
CA SER A 320 12.62 -26.06 -4.25
C SER A 320 12.04 -26.42 -2.86
N SER A 321 11.30 -25.50 -2.23
CA SER A 321 10.67 -25.72 -0.93
C SER A 321 9.55 -26.77 -1.01
N ALA A 322 8.73 -26.72 -2.06
CA ALA A 322 7.68 -27.70 -2.32
C ALA A 322 8.28 -29.09 -2.56
N SER A 323 9.29 -29.21 -3.43
CA SER A 323 10.03 -30.47 -3.65
C SER A 323 10.60 -31.04 -2.34
N THR A 324 11.21 -30.19 -1.51
CA THR A 324 11.73 -30.60 -0.20
C THR A 324 10.62 -31.05 0.75
N SER A 325 9.47 -30.37 0.74
CA SER A 325 8.29 -30.74 1.55
C SER A 325 7.69 -32.07 1.10
N THR A 326 7.55 -32.29 -0.21
CA THR A 326 7.08 -33.55 -0.78
C THR A 326 8.00 -34.70 -0.41
N LEU A 327 9.33 -34.51 -0.52
CA LEU A 327 10.31 -35.51 -0.11
C LEU A 327 10.19 -35.86 1.38
N ARG A 328 9.96 -34.87 2.25
CA ARG A 328 9.74 -35.10 3.69
C ARG A 328 8.43 -35.82 3.98
N ALA A 329 7.35 -35.47 3.28
CA ALA A 329 6.06 -36.14 3.41
C ALA A 329 6.15 -37.60 2.93
N HIS A 330 6.85 -37.86 1.82
CA HIS A 330 7.10 -39.21 1.34
C HIS A 330 7.91 -40.04 2.35
N ARG A 331 9.00 -39.49 2.90
CA ARG A 331 9.77 -40.19 3.96
C ARG A 331 8.92 -40.50 5.19
N ALA A 332 8.07 -39.57 5.63
CA ALA A 332 7.17 -39.82 6.76
C ALA A 332 6.14 -40.92 6.45
N LEU A 333 5.68 -41.03 5.20
CA LEU A 333 4.77 -42.10 4.76
C LEU A 333 5.50 -43.44 4.63
N GLU A 334 6.75 -43.46 4.17
CA GLU A 334 7.61 -44.65 4.16
C GLU A 334 7.90 -45.15 5.58
N GLU A 335 8.21 -44.24 6.52
CA GLU A 335 8.37 -44.54 7.95
C GLU A 335 7.08 -45.09 8.57
N ALA A 336 5.91 -44.72 8.03
CA ALA A 336 4.60 -45.25 8.41
C ALA A 336 4.19 -46.54 7.66
N GLY A 337 5.07 -47.10 6.82
CA GLY A 337 4.86 -48.38 6.13
C GLY A 337 4.17 -48.29 4.76
N VAL A 338 4.02 -47.10 4.19
CA VAL A 338 3.47 -46.90 2.84
C VAL A 338 4.59 -47.12 1.80
N VAL A 339 4.38 -48.05 0.86
CA VAL A 339 5.35 -48.35 -0.21
C VAL A 339 4.93 -47.64 -1.50
N PHE A 340 5.82 -46.79 -2.02
CA PHE A 340 5.61 -46.10 -3.30
C PHE A 340 6.22 -46.89 -4.48
N PRO A 341 5.62 -46.83 -5.69
CA PRO A 341 6.20 -47.44 -6.89
C PRO A 341 7.58 -46.86 -7.23
N PRO A 342 8.51 -47.67 -7.79
CA PRO A 342 9.82 -47.19 -8.21
C PRO A 342 9.68 -46.12 -9.31
N GLY A 343 10.35 -44.98 -9.13
CA GLY A 343 10.33 -43.84 -10.06
C GLY A 343 9.56 -42.60 -9.56
N MET A 344 8.88 -42.67 -8.42
CA MET A 344 8.16 -41.52 -7.83
C MET A 344 9.07 -40.54 -7.05
N HIS A 345 10.37 -40.81 -6.99
CA HIS A 345 11.35 -40.03 -6.20
C HIS A 345 11.89 -38.78 -6.93
N ASP A 346 11.80 -38.76 -8.27
CA ASP A 346 12.42 -37.72 -9.08
C ASP A 346 11.34 -36.78 -9.62
N GLY A 347 11.17 -35.64 -8.97
CA GLY A 347 10.24 -34.57 -9.36
C GLY A 347 10.58 -33.87 -10.68
N VAL A 348 11.13 -34.58 -11.66
CA VAL A 348 11.38 -34.11 -13.01
C VAL A 348 10.42 -34.86 -13.94
N MET A 349 9.29 -34.23 -14.25
CA MET A 349 8.52 -34.58 -15.43
C MET A 349 9.42 -34.32 -16.65
N THR A 350 10.09 -35.34 -17.16
CA THR A 350 10.59 -35.32 -18.53
C THR A 350 9.38 -35.43 -19.45
N ALA A 351 9.03 -34.33 -20.11
CA ALA A 351 8.02 -34.31 -21.18
C ALA A 351 8.47 -35.27 -22.30
N GLY A 352 7.56 -36.17 -22.69
CA GLY A 352 7.65 -36.95 -23.92
C GLY A 352 7.06 -36.18 -25.09
#